data_AF-A0A956TYB6-F1
#
_entry.id   AF-A0A956TYB6-F1
#
_cell.length_a   1.000
_cell.length_b   1.000
_cell.length_c   1.000
_cell.angle_alpha   90.00
_cell.angle_beta   90.00
_cell.angle_gamma   90.00
#
_symmetry.space_group_name_H-M   'P 1'
#
loop_
_entity.id
_entity.type
_entity.pdbx_description
1 polymer ?
#
loop_
_entity_poly.entity_id
_entity_poly.type
_entity_poly.pdbx_seq_one_letter_code
_entity_poly.pdbx_strand_id
1 'polypeptide(L)'
;LAEIAKSEVSTVTGFVASIAVLFILVIALAGLGLAVVNALAESSWGVFTIGSTVPIAFFMGLYMYRFRKGRIVEATVIGVILLILAVFFGKDVAHSSFAHYFTLSKTNITLFILGYGFIASILPVWLLLCPRDYLSSFMKIGTIAFLAIGIIIVNPELKMPIVTDYIKGGGPIIPGAVFPFVFITIACGAISGFHALVASGTSPKMVSRESDIKSIGFIAMLIEGFIAILALIAATALFPGDYFAINVPDPIFQTLGHQVVNLENLSHQVGENLAGRTGGAVSLAVGMAQVFTALPGMGHLMDYWYHFAIMFEALFILTTIDTGTRVARFMIQEFGGRFYKPFERVDHLPSAIIASALISVAWGYFVLTGSISTIWPMFGTANQVLAGIALCVGTTYIIRLGRAKYAWVTMVPMAFVMATTLSAAWMNIVDNFLPMTQKEGMVHQAYVNIAFTVVMMLCAIIIIIDSIRVWIKTLYFEKGQAPLGDEEAVRD
;
A
#
# COMPACT_ATOMS: atom_id res chain seq x y z
N LEU A 1 -15.80 -3.16 -6.80
CA LEU A 1 -15.43 -2.64 -8.14
C LEU A 1 -15.79 -3.58 -9.28
N ALA A 2 -15.33 -4.84 -9.28
CA ALA A 2 -15.58 -5.75 -10.42
C ALA A 2 -17.08 -5.96 -10.72
N GLU A 3 -17.91 -6.17 -9.70
CA GLU A 3 -19.38 -6.27 -9.88
C GLU A 3 -20.03 -4.95 -10.33
N ILE A 4 -19.49 -3.80 -9.94
CA ILE A 4 -19.92 -2.49 -10.47
C ILE A 4 -19.54 -2.40 -11.96
N ALA A 5 -18.33 -2.82 -12.32
CA ALA A 5 -17.89 -2.82 -13.71
C ALA A 5 -18.72 -3.80 -14.58
N LYS A 6 -19.18 -4.90 -13.99
CA LYS A 6 -20.07 -5.87 -14.63
C LYS A 6 -21.46 -5.31 -14.94
N SER A 7 -22.05 -4.59 -13.99
CA SER A 7 -23.38 -3.98 -14.11
C SER A 7 -23.37 -2.71 -14.96
N GLU A 8 -22.37 -1.86 -14.74
CA GLU A 8 -22.28 -0.56 -15.41
C GLU A 8 -21.64 -0.59 -16.79
N VAL A 9 -20.70 -1.51 -17.04
CA VAL A 9 -20.00 -1.57 -18.33
C VAL A 9 -20.46 -2.77 -19.14
N SER A 10 -20.00 -3.96 -18.76
CA SER A 10 -20.39 -5.22 -19.41
C SER A 10 -19.93 -6.43 -18.59
N THR A 11 -20.52 -7.59 -18.88
CA THR A 11 -20.08 -8.88 -18.32
C THR A 11 -18.60 -9.19 -18.58
N VAL A 12 -18.08 -8.79 -19.75
CA VAL A 12 -16.67 -8.99 -20.12
C VAL A 12 -15.78 -8.12 -19.24
N THR A 13 -16.08 -6.82 -19.16
CA THR A 13 -15.34 -5.89 -18.30
C THR A 13 -15.39 -6.32 -16.84
N GLY A 14 -16.54 -6.76 -16.34
CA GLY A 14 -16.68 -7.28 -14.98
C GLY A 14 -15.77 -8.49 -14.71
N PHE A 15 -15.77 -9.47 -15.61
CA PHE A 15 -14.92 -10.66 -15.48
C PHE A 15 -13.42 -10.33 -15.52
N VAL A 16 -13.00 -9.51 -16.49
CA VAL A 16 -11.61 -9.10 -16.63
C VAL A 16 -11.17 -8.24 -15.44
N ALA A 17 -12.04 -7.38 -14.92
CA ALA A 17 -11.79 -6.61 -13.70
C ALA A 17 -11.62 -7.52 -12.48
N SER A 18 -12.40 -8.59 -12.33
CA SER A 18 -12.21 -9.56 -11.24
C SER A 18 -10.83 -10.22 -11.30
N ILE A 19 -10.37 -10.62 -12.50
CA ILE A 19 -9.04 -11.20 -12.68
C ILE A 19 -7.97 -10.15 -12.34
N ALA A 20 -8.07 -8.95 -12.93
CA ALA A 20 -7.12 -7.88 -12.69
C ALA A 20 -7.00 -7.59 -11.20
N VAL A 21 -8.11 -7.38 -10.50
CA VAL A 21 -8.12 -7.04 -9.07
C VAL A 21 -7.44 -8.15 -8.24
N LEU A 22 -7.66 -9.43 -8.54
CA LEU A 22 -7.00 -10.52 -7.80
C LEU A 22 -5.47 -10.46 -7.94
N PHE A 23 -4.98 -10.29 -9.17
CA PHE A 23 -3.54 -10.14 -9.44
C PHE A 23 -2.98 -8.89 -8.75
N ILE A 24 -3.72 -7.78 -8.80
CA ILE A 24 -3.35 -6.53 -8.15
C ILE A 24 -3.22 -6.70 -6.64
N LEU A 25 -4.18 -7.37 -6.00
CA LEU A 25 -4.13 -7.62 -4.56
C LEU A 25 -2.91 -8.45 -4.17
N VAL A 26 -2.57 -9.50 -4.94
CA VAL A 26 -1.37 -10.31 -4.69
C VAL A 26 -0.10 -9.45 -4.72
N ILE A 27 0.09 -8.67 -5.78
CA ILE A 27 1.30 -7.87 -5.94
C ILE A 27 1.35 -6.68 -4.98
N ALA A 28 0.21 -6.03 -4.71
CA ALA A 28 0.14 -4.93 -3.76
C ALA A 28 0.49 -5.37 -2.34
N LEU A 29 -0.08 -6.50 -1.89
CA LEU A 29 0.23 -7.10 -0.60
C LEU A 29 1.71 -7.49 -0.52
N ALA A 30 2.29 -8.00 -1.60
CA ALA A 30 3.70 -8.35 -1.64
C ALA A 30 4.62 -7.11 -1.58
N GLY A 31 4.35 -6.06 -2.34
CA GLY A 31 5.16 -4.83 -2.34
C GLY A 31 5.16 -4.15 -0.98
N LEU A 32 3.99 -4.06 -0.37
CA LEU A 32 3.80 -3.56 0.99
C LEU A 32 4.49 -4.46 2.02
N GLY A 33 4.31 -5.78 1.94
CA GLY A 33 4.97 -6.74 2.82
C GLY A 33 6.49 -6.62 2.77
N LEU A 34 7.07 -6.45 1.58
CA LEU A 34 8.52 -6.32 1.41
C LEU A 34 9.09 -5.05 2.07
N ALA A 35 8.35 -3.93 2.01
CA ALA A 35 8.74 -2.70 2.70
C ALA A 35 8.80 -2.90 4.22
N VAL A 36 7.80 -3.58 4.82
CA VAL A 36 7.81 -3.91 6.25
C VAL A 36 8.93 -4.90 6.60
N VAL A 37 9.12 -5.95 5.81
CA VAL A 37 10.16 -6.96 6.05
C VAL A 37 11.54 -6.31 6.06
N ASN A 38 11.84 -5.43 5.10
CA ASN A 38 13.13 -4.75 5.05
C ASN A 38 13.31 -3.72 6.16
N ALA A 39 12.23 -3.07 6.61
CA ALA A 39 12.29 -2.14 7.73
C ALA A 39 12.57 -2.87 9.06
N LEU A 40 12.00 -4.06 9.27
CA LEU A 40 12.02 -4.76 10.55
C LEU A 40 13.08 -5.86 10.69
N ALA A 41 13.67 -6.32 9.60
CA ALA A 41 14.71 -7.34 9.64
C ALA A 41 15.83 -6.93 10.60
N GLU A 42 16.22 -7.83 11.50
CA GLU A 42 17.27 -7.58 12.50
C GLU A 42 16.97 -6.39 13.46
N SER A 43 15.73 -5.88 13.53
CA SER A 43 15.30 -4.83 14.45
C SER A 43 14.44 -5.43 15.57
N SER A 44 15.06 -5.74 16.72
CA SER A 44 14.34 -6.33 17.86
C SER A 44 13.33 -5.35 18.46
N TRP A 45 13.69 -4.07 18.57
CA TRP A 45 12.80 -3.01 19.05
C TRP A 45 11.60 -2.84 18.10
N GLY A 46 11.83 -2.74 16.79
CA GLY A 46 10.78 -2.62 15.79
C GLY A 46 9.81 -3.81 15.83
N VAL A 47 10.33 -5.04 15.81
CA VAL A 47 9.52 -6.28 15.85
C VAL A 47 8.71 -6.37 17.15
N PHE A 48 9.31 -6.06 18.31
CA PHE A 48 8.60 -6.07 19.59
C PHE A 48 7.44 -5.06 19.61
N THR A 49 7.72 -3.83 19.18
CA THR A 49 6.74 -2.73 19.22
C THR A 49 5.55 -3.04 18.31
N ILE A 50 5.83 -3.44 17.07
CA ILE A 50 4.79 -3.76 16.10
C ILE A 50 4.05 -5.04 16.47
N GLY A 51 4.77 -6.05 16.95
CA GLY A 51 4.17 -7.29 17.48
C GLY A 51 3.20 -7.02 18.62
N SER A 52 3.53 -6.08 19.53
CA SER A 52 2.68 -5.65 20.64
C SER A 52 1.36 -4.99 20.19
N THR A 53 1.29 -4.47 18.96
CA THR A 53 0.05 -3.87 18.43
C THR A 53 -1.07 -4.90 18.26
N VAL A 54 -0.73 -6.17 18.05
CA VAL A 54 -1.69 -7.27 17.88
C VAL A 54 -2.45 -7.56 19.18
N PRO A 55 -1.81 -7.89 20.34
CA PRO A 55 -2.52 -8.07 21.59
C PRO A 55 -3.22 -6.81 22.07
N ILE A 56 -2.66 -5.61 21.83
CA ILE A 56 -3.34 -4.34 22.13
C ILE A 56 -4.66 -4.24 21.36
N ALA A 57 -4.66 -4.54 20.06
CA ALA A 57 -5.87 -4.51 19.24
C ALA A 57 -6.91 -5.55 19.70
N PHE A 58 -6.49 -6.77 20.04
CA PHE A 58 -7.40 -7.79 20.62
C PHE A 58 -8.02 -7.30 21.93
N PHE A 59 -7.22 -6.71 22.81
CA PHE A 59 -7.70 -6.14 24.07
C PHE A 59 -8.71 -5.03 23.80
N MET A 60 -8.40 -4.07 22.93
CA MET A 60 -9.30 -2.99 22.54
C MET A 60 -10.61 -3.52 21.95
N GLY A 61 -10.56 -4.52 21.05
CA GLY A 61 -11.74 -5.16 20.48
C GLY A 61 -12.62 -5.81 21.55
N LEU A 62 -12.03 -6.60 22.45
CA LEU A 62 -12.78 -7.18 23.56
C LEU A 62 -13.32 -6.11 24.51
N TYR A 63 -12.57 -5.05 24.76
CA TYR A 63 -13.00 -3.94 25.62
C TYR A 63 -14.23 -3.23 25.05
N MET A 64 -14.17 -2.82 23.78
CA MET A 64 -15.21 -2.03 23.11
C MET A 64 -16.49 -2.83 22.83
N TYR A 65 -16.37 -4.14 22.59
CA TYR A 65 -17.49 -4.98 22.14
C TYR A 65 -17.98 -6.00 23.16
N ARG A 66 -17.17 -6.37 24.16
CA ARG A 66 -17.53 -7.36 25.20
C ARG A 66 -17.52 -6.78 26.62
N PHE A 67 -16.40 -6.23 27.09
CA PHE A 67 -16.24 -5.85 28.51
C PHE A 67 -16.96 -4.54 28.86
N ARG A 68 -16.72 -3.46 28.11
CA ARG A 68 -17.36 -2.14 28.29
C ARG A 68 -17.95 -1.65 26.97
N LYS A 69 -19.08 -2.25 26.60
CA LYS A 69 -19.78 -2.00 25.33
C LYS A 69 -19.97 -0.51 25.07
N GLY A 70 -19.53 -0.05 23.89
CA GLY A 70 -19.73 1.33 23.42
C GLY A 70 -18.77 2.37 24.03
N ARG A 71 -17.88 2.00 24.96
CA ARG A 71 -16.87 2.90 25.55
C ARG A 71 -15.63 3.02 24.67
N ILE A 72 -15.81 3.56 23.47
CA ILE A 72 -14.75 3.68 22.44
C ILE A 72 -13.58 4.55 22.92
N VAL A 73 -13.88 5.71 23.52
CA VAL A 73 -12.85 6.67 23.96
C VAL A 73 -11.92 6.06 25.01
N GLU A 74 -12.46 5.32 25.98
CA GLU A 74 -11.66 4.64 27.01
C GLU A 74 -10.69 3.63 26.40
N ALA A 75 -11.19 2.77 25.49
CA ALA A 75 -10.35 1.81 24.77
C ALA A 75 -9.26 2.50 23.94
N THR A 76 -9.58 3.66 23.34
CA THR A 76 -8.63 4.47 22.57
C THR A 76 -7.50 4.96 23.45
N VAL A 77 -7.83 5.60 24.57
CA VAL A 77 -6.84 6.15 25.51
C VAL A 77 -5.94 5.04 26.03
N ILE A 78 -6.52 3.91 26.44
CA ILE A 78 -5.75 2.75 26.89
C ILE A 78 -4.85 2.22 25.78
N GLY A 79 -5.38 2.06 24.56
CA GLY A 79 -4.62 1.57 23.41
C GLY A 79 -3.43 2.47 23.05
N VAL A 80 -3.64 3.80 23.03
CA VAL A 80 -2.58 4.78 22.76
C VAL A 80 -1.51 4.73 23.86
N ILE A 81 -1.91 4.67 25.14
CA ILE A 81 -0.96 4.55 26.26
C ILE A 81 -0.15 3.26 26.12
N LEU A 82 -0.80 2.11 25.91
CA LEU A 82 -0.11 0.83 25.75
C LEU A 82 0.84 0.83 24.55
N LEU A 83 0.48 1.51 23.46
CA LEU A 83 1.33 1.62 22.29
C LEU A 83 2.57 2.49 22.57
N ILE A 84 2.40 3.64 23.23
CA ILE A 84 3.53 4.48 23.66
C ILE A 84 4.44 3.72 24.62
N LEU A 85 3.87 2.97 25.56
CA LEU A 85 4.64 2.12 26.47
C LEU A 85 5.39 1.01 25.71
N ALA A 86 4.79 0.41 24.67
CA ALA A 86 5.46 -0.59 23.85
C ALA A 86 6.68 0.01 23.10
N VAL A 87 6.56 1.23 22.57
CA VAL A 87 7.71 1.94 21.98
C VAL A 87 8.74 2.23 23.06
N PHE A 88 8.32 2.74 24.22
CA PHE A 88 9.21 3.16 25.29
C PHE A 88 10.04 1.99 25.86
N PHE A 89 9.38 0.88 26.19
CA PHE A 89 10.02 -0.33 26.73
C PHE A 89 10.68 -1.20 25.65
N GLY A 90 10.45 -0.92 24.37
CA GLY A 90 11.11 -1.65 23.29
C GLY A 90 12.63 -1.53 23.33
N LYS A 91 13.16 -0.39 23.82
CA LYS A 91 14.59 -0.20 24.10
C LYS A 91 15.11 -1.18 25.14
N ASP A 92 14.38 -1.36 26.24
CA ASP A 92 14.77 -2.27 27.31
C ASP A 92 14.74 -3.72 26.83
N VAL A 93 13.74 -4.09 26.02
CA VAL A 93 13.64 -5.42 25.40
C VAL A 93 14.83 -5.67 24.46
N ALA A 94 15.17 -4.68 23.63
CA ALA A 94 16.28 -4.78 22.67
C ALA A 94 17.66 -4.94 23.35
N HIS A 95 17.85 -4.38 24.55
CA HIS A 95 19.08 -4.55 25.34
C HIS A 95 19.03 -5.73 26.33
N SER A 96 17.88 -6.40 26.46
CA SER A 96 17.71 -7.53 27.38
C SER A 96 18.15 -8.86 26.78
N SER A 97 18.20 -9.89 27.63
CA SER A 97 18.39 -11.29 27.17
C SER A 97 17.29 -11.78 26.24
N PHE A 98 16.13 -11.12 26.18
CA PHE A 98 15.02 -11.48 25.29
C PHE A 98 15.17 -10.94 23.87
N ALA A 99 16.15 -10.07 23.60
CA ALA A 99 16.34 -9.44 22.29
C ALA A 99 16.38 -10.45 21.13
N HIS A 100 17.04 -11.60 21.34
CA HIS A 100 17.19 -12.65 20.33
C HIS A 100 15.87 -13.27 19.85
N TYR A 101 14.79 -13.20 20.63
CA TYR A 101 13.46 -13.65 20.19
C TYR A 101 12.81 -12.69 19.19
N PHE A 102 13.24 -11.43 19.18
CA PHE A 102 12.70 -10.36 18.34
C PHE A 102 13.66 -9.95 17.21
N THR A 103 14.95 -10.28 17.31
CA THR A 103 15.91 -10.15 16.21
C THR A 103 15.65 -11.23 15.16
N LEU A 104 14.76 -10.92 14.21
CA LEU A 104 14.29 -11.87 13.21
C LEU A 104 14.88 -11.56 11.83
N SER A 105 15.26 -12.63 11.11
CA SER A 105 15.67 -12.53 9.71
C SER A 105 14.50 -12.15 8.80
N LYS A 106 14.82 -11.64 7.60
CA LYS A 106 13.82 -11.32 6.57
C LYS A 106 12.84 -12.46 6.31
N THR A 107 13.34 -13.69 6.25
CA THR A 107 12.52 -14.90 6.05
C THR A 107 11.56 -15.12 7.21
N ASN A 108 12.04 -15.02 8.45
CA ASN A 108 11.20 -15.24 9.63
C ASN A 108 10.11 -14.17 9.74
N ILE A 109 10.44 -12.89 9.51
CA ILE A 109 9.46 -11.80 9.50
C ILE A 109 8.41 -12.03 8.41
N THR A 110 8.84 -12.45 7.22
CA THR A 110 7.91 -12.77 6.13
C THR A 110 6.93 -13.86 6.55
N LEU A 111 7.40 -14.94 7.17
CA LEU A 111 6.55 -16.01 7.68
C LEU A 111 5.59 -15.53 8.78
N PHE A 112 6.03 -14.64 9.67
CA PHE A 112 5.16 -14.06 10.69
C PHE A 112 4.07 -13.17 10.08
N ILE A 113 4.40 -12.29 9.13
CA ILE A 113 3.40 -11.43 8.46
C ILE A 113 2.44 -12.28 7.64
N LEU A 114 2.91 -13.38 7.04
CA LEU A 114 2.05 -14.35 6.34
C LEU A 114 1.06 -15.04 7.27
N GLY A 115 1.55 -15.60 8.38
CA GLY A 115 0.70 -16.21 9.39
C GLY A 115 -0.29 -15.21 9.99
N TYR A 116 0.18 -13.99 10.24
CA TYR A 116 -0.64 -12.88 10.70
C TYR A 116 -1.75 -12.53 9.70
N GLY A 117 -1.42 -12.26 8.43
CA GLY A 117 -2.41 -11.91 7.39
C GLY A 117 -3.43 -13.03 7.16
N PHE A 118 -2.98 -14.28 7.19
CA PHE A 118 -3.85 -15.45 7.16
C PHE A 118 -4.86 -15.44 8.32
N ILE A 119 -4.40 -15.34 9.56
CA ILE A 119 -5.26 -15.32 10.75
C ILE A 119 -6.20 -14.11 10.72
N ALA A 120 -5.68 -12.92 10.47
CA ALA A 120 -6.44 -11.67 10.45
C ALA A 120 -7.56 -11.69 9.39
N SER A 121 -7.33 -12.32 8.23
CA SER A 121 -8.33 -12.40 7.16
C SER A 121 -9.55 -13.28 7.52
N ILE A 122 -9.36 -14.27 8.41
CA ILE A 122 -10.39 -15.20 8.88
C ILE A 122 -11.13 -14.63 10.10
N LEU A 123 -10.40 -13.96 11.00
CA LEU A 123 -10.97 -13.44 12.23
C LEU A 123 -12.08 -12.39 11.98
N PRO A 124 -13.07 -12.29 12.87
CA PRO A 124 -14.11 -11.25 12.79
C PRO A 124 -13.53 -9.83 12.76
N VAL A 125 -14.11 -8.98 11.93
CA VAL A 125 -13.64 -7.59 11.71
C VAL A 125 -13.56 -6.79 13.01
N TRP A 126 -14.55 -6.93 13.89
CA TRP A 126 -14.63 -6.19 15.16
C TRP A 126 -13.55 -6.57 16.17
N LEU A 127 -12.97 -7.78 16.06
CA LEU A 127 -12.07 -8.32 17.07
C LEU A 127 -10.63 -7.80 16.91
N LEU A 128 -10.17 -7.68 15.67
CA LEU A 128 -8.78 -7.31 15.37
C LEU A 128 -8.68 -6.11 14.43
N LEU A 129 -9.29 -6.20 13.23
CA LEU A 129 -9.10 -5.18 12.18
C LEU A 129 -9.65 -3.82 12.61
N CYS A 130 -10.90 -3.76 13.05
CA CYS A 130 -11.55 -2.51 13.44
C CYS A 130 -10.84 -1.77 14.59
N PRO A 131 -10.54 -2.39 15.75
CA PRO A 131 -9.86 -1.71 16.84
C PRO A 131 -8.44 -1.27 16.46
N ARG A 132 -7.74 -2.06 15.63
CA ARG A 132 -6.40 -1.73 15.15
C ARG A 132 -6.40 -0.55 14.19
N ASP A 133 -7.27 -0.57 13.18
CA ASP A 133 -7.43 0.51 12.21
C ASP A 133 -7.79 1.82 12.93
N TYR A 134 -8.65 1.72 13.93
CA TYR A 134 -9.07 2.85 14.75
C TYR A 134 -7.90 3.42 15.56
N LEU A 135 -7.12 2.59 16.27
CA LEU A 135 -5.89 3.02 16.98
C LEU A 135 -4.88 3.67 16.02
N SER A 136 -4.64 3.00 14.89
CA SER A 136 -3.71 3.43 13.85
C SER A 136 -4.10 4.80 13.25
N SER A 137 -5.40 5.09 13.11
CA SER A 137 -5.89 6.35 12.54
C SER A 137 -5.52 7.57 13.39
N PHE A 138 -5.66 7.50 14.73
CA PHE A 138 -5.26 8.60 15.61
C PHE A 138 -3.76 8.83 15.61
N MET A 139 -2.99 7.73 15.67
CA MET A 139 -1.54 7.80 15.58
C MET A 139 -1.11 8.43 14.26
N LYS A 140 -1.76 8.09 13.15
CA LYS A 140 -1.47 8.68 11.85
C LYS A 140 -1.66 10.19 11.84
N ILE A 141 -2.86 10.65 12.21
CA ILE A 141 -3.18 12.07 12.19
C ILE A 141 -2.23 12.85 13.12
N GLY A 142 -1.97 12.33 14.33
CA GLY A 142 -1.07 12.94 15.29
C GLY A 142 0.37 13.05 14.78
N THR A 143 0.94 11.94 14.29
CA THR A 143 2.32 11.89 13.79
C THR A 143 2.51 12.80 12.58
N ILE A 144 1.56 12.80 11.64
CA ILE A 144 1.63 13.64 10.43
C ILE A 144 1.54 15.13 10.79
N ALA A 145 0.64 15.51 11.69
CA ALA A 145 0.53 16.87 12.15
C ALA A 145 1.82 17.32 12.86
N PHE A 146 2.39 16.46 13.70
CA PHE A 146 3.63 16.73 14.38
C PHE A 146 4.82 16.85 13.42
N LEU A 147 4.91 15.97 12.41
CA LEU A 147 5.91 16.06 11.34
C LEU A 147 5.78 17.35 10.53
N ALA A 148 4.56 17.74 10.16
CA ALA A 148 4.31 18.98 9.43
C ALA A 148 4.78 20.20 10.22
N ILE A 149 4.42 20.29 11.50
CA ILE A 149 4.85 21.36 12.40
C ILE A 149 6.37 21.34 12.57
N GLY A 150 6.96 20.16 12.77
CA GLY A 150 8.40 19.98 12.89
C GLY A 150 9.16 20.49 11.67
N ILE A 151 8.72 20.15 10.47
CA ILE A 151 9.31 20.62 9.21
C ILE A 151 9.22 22.14 9.09
N ILE A 152 8.08 22.75 9.45
CA ILE A 152 7.90 24.22 9.37
C ILE A 152 8.84 24.94 10.34
N ILE A 153 9.00 24.42 11.57
CA ILE A 153 9.85 25.05 12.59
C ILE A 153 11.33 24.86 12.28
N VAL A 154 11.73 23.64 11.94
CA VAL A 154 13.14 23.27 11.70
C VAL A 154 13.61 23.81 10.35
N ASN A 155 12.73 23.89 9.36
CA ASN A 155 13.03 24.27 7.99
C ASN A 155 14.29 23.55 7.45
N PRO A 156 14.25 22.20 7.35
CA PRO A 156 15.43 21.43 7.00
C PRO A 156 15.90 21.78 5.58
N GLU A 157 17.21 21.96 5.43
CA GLU A 157 17.83 22.20 4.12
C GLU A 157 17.76 20.92 3.28
N LEU A 158 17.19 21.02 2.08
CA LEU A 158 17.16 19.91 1.13
C LEU A 158 18.55 19.71 0.53
N LYS A 159 19.15 18.55 0.79
CA LYS A 159 20.50 18.18 0.35
C LYS A 159 20.51 17.47 -1.01
N MET A 160 19.37 16.87 -1.39
CA MET A 160 19.23 16.23 -2.69
C MET A 160 19.18 17.29 -3.82
N PRO A 161 19.87 17.10 -4.95
CA PRO A 161 19.74 17.99 -6.10
C PRO A 161 18.30 18.10 -6.60
N ILE A 162 17.92 19.28 -7.10
CA ILE A 162 16.58 19.54 -7.67
C ILE A 162 16.27 18.56 -8.81
N VAL A 163 17.30 18.25 -9.61
CA VAL A 163 17.25 17.24 -10.67
C VAL A 163 18.47 16.34 -10.51
N THR A 164 18.24 15.04 -10.45
CA THR A 164 19.31 14.02 -10.40
C THR A 164 19.62 13.49 -11.79
N ASP A 165 20.80 12.88 -11.96
CA ASP A 165 21.21 12.28 -13.23
C ASP A 165 20.29 11.12 -13.67
N TYR A 166 19.55 10.54 -12.72
CA TYR A 166 18.59 9.46 -12.95
C TYR A 166 17.31 9.90 -13.68
N ILE A 167 17.14 11.20 -14.00
CA ILE A 167 15.97 11.67 -14.74
C ILE A 167 15.82 10.95 -16.10
N LYS A 168 16.94 10.60 -16.73
CA LYS A 168 17.01 9.89 -18.02
C LYS A 168 17.04 8.36 -17.89
N GLY A 169 16.94 7.83 -16.67
CA GLY A 169 17.06 6.40 -16.38
C GLY A 169 18.41 6.04 -15.76
N GLY A 170 18.67 4.74 -15.60
CA GLY A 170 19.86 4.21 -14.92
C GLY A 170 19.78 4.29 -13.40
N GLY A 171 18.59 4.45 -12.82
CA GLY A 171 18.41 4.51 -11.37
C GLY A 171 18.81 3.20 -10.67
N PRO A 172 19.34 3.26 -9.43
CA PRO A 172 19.88 2.09 -8.73
C PRO A 172 18.84 1.07 -8.29
N ILE A 173 17.60 1.52 -8.06
CA ILE A 173 16.46 0.66 -7.68
C ILE A 173 15.54 0.47 -8.86
N ILE A 174 15.17 1.56 -9.53
CA ILE A 174 14.33 1.55 -10.71
C ILE A 174 15.16 2.04 -11.90
N PRO A 175 15.47 1.18 -12.88
CA PRO A 175 16.36 1.53 -13.98
C PRO A 175 15.71 2.46 -15.01
N GLY A 176 14.37 2.51 -15.07
CA GLY A 176 13.64 3.32 -16.05
C GLY A 176 13.77 4.83 -15.84
N ALA A 177 13.61 5.59 -16.93
CA ALA A 177 13.54 7.06 -16.88
C ALA A 177 12.32 7.56 -16.11
N VAL A 178 12.41 8.76 -15.53
CA VAL A 178 11.33 9.35 -14.71
C VAL A 178 9.99 9.34 -15.45
N PHE A 179 9.97 9.72 -16.72
CA PHE A 179 8.78 9.53 -17.55
C PHE A 179 8.92 8.26 -18.41
N PRO A 180 7.96 7.31 -18.37
CA PRO A 180 6.71 7.30 -17.60
C PRO A 180 6.79 6.59 -16.23
N PHE A 181 7.96 6.13 -15.75
CA PHE A 181 8.03 5.29 -14.53
C PHE A 181 7.49 5.96 -13.27
N VAL A 182 7.55 7.29 -13.15
CA VAL A 182 7.03 8.04 -12.01
C VAL A 182 5.56 7.71 -11.72
N PHE A 183 4.78 7.38 -12.76
CA PHE A 183 3.37 6.99 -12.62
C PHE A 183 3.18 5.59 -12.03
N ILE A 184 4.18 4.71 -12.10
CA ILE A 184 4.15 3.36 -11.52
C ILE A 184 5.10 3.20 -10.33
N THR A 185 5.83 4.25 -9.93
CA THR A 185 6.69 4.21 -8.74
C THR A 185 6.14 5.05 -7.59
N ILE A 186 5.41 6.14 -7.89
CA ILE A 186 4.67 6.92 -6.90
C ILE A 186 3.23 6.41 -6.86
N ALA A 187 2.94 5.52 -5.91
CA ALA A 187 1.60 4.99 -5.70
C ALA A 187 0.83 5.84 -4.66
N CYS A 188 -0.46 6.05 -4.93
CA CYS A 188 -1.47 6.60 -4.01
C CYS A 188 -1.41 8.09 -3.61
N GLY A 189 -0.31 8.81 -3.86
CA GLY A 189 -0.23 10.26 -3.59
C GLY A 189 -0.90 11.19 -4.62
N ALA A 190 -1.12 10.73 -5.85
CA ALA A 190 -1.78 11.51 -6.91
C ALA A 190 -3.07 10.82 -7.43
N ILE A 191 -3.01 9.51 -7.60
CA ILE A 191 -4.14 8.67 -7.98
C ILE A 191 -3.92 7.25 -7.40
N SER A 192 -5.01 6.59 -6.99
CA SER A 192 -4.94 5.26 -6.38
C SER A 192 -6.09 4.36 -6.82
N GLY A 193 -5.75 3.20 -7.37
CA GLY A 193 -6.71 2.14 -7.64
C GLY A 193 -7.10 1.39 -6.38
N PHE A 194 -6.17 1.18 -5.45
CA PHE A 194 -6.47 0.50 -4.19
C PHE A 194 -7.52 1.27 -3.38
N HIS A 195 -7.43 2.61 -3.31
CA HIS A 195 -8.46 3.44 -2.70
C HIS A 195 -9.81 3.31 -3.43
N ALA A 196 -9.83 3.25 -4.76
CA ALA A 196 -11.07 3.03 -5.51
C ALA A 196 -11.70 1.65 -5.19
N LEU A 197 -10.89 0.62 -4.97
CA LEU A 197 -11.36 -0.69 -4.54
C LEU A 197 -11.99 -0.64 -3.15
N VAL A 198 -11.32 -0.02 -2.17
CA VAL A 198 -11.85 0.18 -0.81
C VAL A 198 -13.13 1.03 -0.83
N ALA A 199 -13.11 2.13 -1.58
CA ALA A 199 -14.24 3.04 -1.77
C ALA A 199 -15.44 2.38 -2.45
N SER A 200 -15.23 1.32 -3.24
CA SER A 200 -16.29 0.54 -3.87
C SER A 200 -16.81 -0.64 -3.02
N GLY A 201 -16.23 -0.86 -1.84
CA GLY A 201 -16.45 -2.08 -1.04
C GLY A 201 -16.84 -1.80 0.41
N THR A 202 -15.88 -1.34 1.22
CA THR A 202 -16.07 -1.14 2.66
C THR A 202 -16.60 0.24 2.98
N SER A 203 -16.08 1.30 2.34
CA SER A 203 -16.47 2.68 2.65
C SER A 203 -17.97 2.95 2.50
N PRO A 204 -18.68 2.51 1.44
CA PRO A 204 -20.11 2.79 1.28
C PRO A 204 -20.98 2.19 2.39
N LYS A 205 -20.51 1.14 3.06
CA LYS A 205 -21.21 0.50 4.19
C LYS A 205 -21.01 1.23 5.51
N MET A 206 -20.09 2.20 5.55
CA MET A 206 -19.73 2.98 6.73
C MET A 206 -20.08 4.48 6.58
N VAL A 207 -20.31 4.95 5.35
CA VAL A 207 -20.77 6.31 5.08
C VAL A 207 -22.22 6.46 5.52
N SER A 208 -22.52 7.49 6.32
CA SER A 208 -23.87 7.72 6.85
C SER A 208 -24.79 8.47 5.89
N ARG A 209 -24.24 9.35 5.05
CA ARG A 209 -24.97 10.15 4.05
C ARG A 209 -24.08 10.50 2.86
N GLU A 210 -24.69 10.72 1.70
CA GLU A 210 -23.97 11.01 0.45
C GLU A 210 -23.08 12.26 0.54
N SER A 211 -23.50 13.29 1.28
CA SER A 211 -22.71 14.52 1.46
C SER A 211 -21.34 14.27 2.11
N ASP A 212 -21.18 13.19 2.87
CA ASP A 212 -19.93 12.84 3.53
C ASP A 212 -18.90 12.27 2.54
N ILE A 213 -19.34 11.79 1.37
CA ILE A 213 -18.46 11.18 0.35
C ILE A 213 -17.39 12.17 -0.10
N LYS A 214 -17.72 13.45 -0.26
CA LYS A 214 -16.73 14.47 -0.64
C LYS A 214 -15.63 14.60 0.40
N SER A 215 -15.98 14.64 1.68
CA SER A 215 -14.99 14.76 2.75
C SER A 215 -14.17 13.47 2.90
N ILE A 216 -14.82 12.31 2.87
CA ILE A 216 -14.15 11.01 3.04
C ILE A 216 -13.26 10.67 1.84
N GLY A 217 -13.70 10.95 0.62
CA GLY A 217 -12.96 10.62 -0.60
C GLY A 217 -11.94 11.71 -0.96
N PHE A 218 -12.42 12.92 -1.28
CA PHE A 218 -11.58 13.96 -1.85
C PHE A 218 -10.61 14.58 -0.82
N ILE A 219 -11.08 14.93 0.38
CA ILE A 219 -10.20 15.56 1.38
C ILE A 219 -9.16 14.56 1.89
N ALA A 220 -9.54 13.29 2.11
CA ALA A 220 -8.57 12.26 2.49
C ALA A 220 -7.44 12.11 1.47
N MET A 221 -7.76 12.18 0.17
CA MET A 221 -6.75 12.12 -0.89
C MET A 221 -5.85 13.36 -0.93
N LEU A 222 -6.39 14.55 -0.65
CA LEU A 222 -5.55 15.75 -0.50
C LEU A 222 -4.59 15.65 0.70
N ILE A 223 -5.06 15.07 1.81
CA ILE A 223 -4.21 14.82 2.98
C ILE A 223 -3.11 13.80 2.63
N GLU A 224 -3.42 12.76 1.86
CA GLU A 224 -2.40 11.80 1.39
C GLU A 224 -1.35 12.44 0.48
N GLY A 225 -1.78 13.31 -0.45
CA GLY A 225 -0.87 14.11 -1.26
C GLY A 225 0.02 15.03 -0.41
N PHE A 226 -0.52 15.63 0.65
CA PHE A 226 0.25 16.43 1.60
C PHE A 226 1.29 15.58 2.35
N ILE A 227 0.92 14.38 2.80
CA ILE A 227 1.86 13.44 3.45
C ILE A 227 3.01 13.07 2.51
N ALA A 228 2.72 12.83 1.22
CA ALA A 228 3.76 12.51 0.23
C ALA A 228 4.80 13.63 0.11
N ILE A 229 4.38 14.90 0.21
CA ILE A 229 5.30 16.05 0.21
C ILE A 229 6.15 16.06 1.48
N LEU A 230 5.57 15.81 2.66
CA LEU A 230 6.34 15.74 3.91
C LEU A 230 7.38 14.62 3.88
N ALA A 231 7.00 13.45 3.36
CA ALA A 231 7.91 12.32 3.18
C ALA A 231 9.06 12.65 2.21
N LEU A 232 8.76 13.36 1.12
CA LEU A 232 9.78 13.84 0.19
C LEU A 232 10.76 14.80 0.85
N ILE A 233 10.28 15.75 1.66
CA ILE A 233 11.13 16.68 2.42
C ILE A 233 12.02 15.90 3.39
N ALA A 234 11.45 14.98 4.17
CA ALA A 234 12.20 14.16 5.13
C ALA A 234 13.29 13.32 4.44
N ALA A 235 12.98 12.70 3.30
CA ALA A 235 13.93 11.90 2.54
C ALA A 235 15.03 12.75 1.87
N THR A 236 14.69 13.93 1.33
CA THR A 236 15.63 14.80 0.60
C THR A 236 16.45 15.73 1.51
N ALA A 237 16.11 15.81 2.79
CA ALA A 237 16.96 16.42 3.82
C ALA A 237 18.18 15.56 4.18
N LEU A 238 18.14 14.25 3.91
CA LEU A 238 19.30 13.36 4.07
C LEU A 238 20.38 13.67 3.03
N PHE A 239 21.64 13.49 3.40
CA PHE A 239 22.73 13.53 2.43
C PHE A 239 22.52 12.43 1.36
N PRO A 240 22.73 12.71 0.07
CA PRO A 240 22.49 11.73 -1.00
C PRO A 240 23.20 10.40 -0.79
N GLY A 241 24.46 10.43 -0.32
CA GLY A 241 25.22 9.22 -0.03
C GLY A 241 24.59 8.38 1.09
N ASP A 242 24.10 9.00 2.16
CA ASP A 242 23.41 8.31 3.25
C ASP A 242 22.05 7.76 2.77
N TYR A 243 21.29 8.54 2.00
CA TYR A 243 20.01 8.11 1.44
C TYR A 243 20.16 6.88 0.54
N PHE A 244 21.13 6.89 -0.37
CA PHE A 244 21.37 5.74 -1.25
C PHE A 244 21.91 4.53 -0.48
N ALA A 245 22.81 4.72 0.48
CA ALA A 245 23.32 3.62 1.30
C ALA A 245 22.23 2.90 2.10
N ILE A 246 21.18 3.62 2.54
CA ILE A 246 20.01 3.01 3.17
C ILE A 246 19.14 2.27 2.14
N ASN A 247 18.87 2.90 0.99
CA ASN A 247 17.83 2.42 0.08
C ASN A 247 18.28 1.43 -0.99
N VAL A 248 19.58 1.19 -1.14
CA VAL A 248 20.12 0.27 -2.15
C VAL A 248 20.94 -0.86 -1.51
N PRO A 249 20.95 -2.06 -2.09
CA PRO A 249 21.83 -3.13 -1.62
C PRO A 249 23.31 -2.72 -1.69
N ASP A 250 24.12 -3.13 -0.71
CA ASP A 250 25.53 -2.73 -0.61
C ASP A 250 26.34 -2.91 -1.91
N PRO A 251 26.24 -4.04 -2.65
CA PRO A 251 26.99 -4.19 -3.90
C PRO A 251 26.62 -3.14 -4.96
N ILE A 252 25.37 -2.68 -4.97
CA ILE A 252 24.90 -1.62 -5.89
C ILE A 252 25.39 -0.26 -5.39
N PHE A 253 25.34 0.00 -4.08
CA PHE A 253 25.81 1.26 -3.50
C PHE A 253 27.26 1.56 -3.87
N GLN A 254 28.13 0.55 -3.81
CA GLN A 254 29.55 0.70 -4.15
C GLN A 254 29.79 1.12 -5.61
N THR A 255 28.86 0.84 -6.52
CA THR A 255 28.96 1.27 -7.93
C THR A 255 28.50 2.70 -8.19
N LEU A 256 27.86 3.35 -7.20
CA LEU A 256 27.29 4.70 -7.37
C LEU A 256 28.31 5.82 -7.24
N GLY A 257 29.49 5.56 -6.68
CA GLY A 257 30.52 6.58 -6.47
C GLY A 257 30.16 7.62 -5.40
N HIS A 258 29.08 7.40 -4.63
CA HIS A 258 28.74 8.21 -3.47
C HIS A 258 29.51 7.75 -2.24
N GLN A 259 29.87 8.71 -1.38
CA GLN A 259 30.41 8.43 -0.06
C GLN A 259 29.34 8.74 0.99
N VAL A 260 29.26 7.87 2.00
CA VAL A 260 28.43 8.13 3.19
C VAL A 260 29.02 9.32 3.97
N VAL A 261 28.15 10.12 4.56
CA VAL A 261 28.53 11.33 5.30
C VAL A 261 28.25 11.14 6.78
N ASN A 262 27.00 10.85 7.15
CA ASN A 262 26.58 10.73 8.54
C ASN A 262 26.02 9.35 8.89
N LEU A 263 25.98 8.40 7.96
CA LEU A 263 25.31 7.12 8.15
C LEU A 263 25.77 6.36 9.41
N GLU A 264 27.07 6.36 9.71
CA GLU A 264 27.61 5.68 10.89
C GLU A 264 27.12 6.31 12.19
N ASN A 265 27.18 7.65 12.29
CA ASN A 265 26.67 8.37 13.44
C ASN A 265 25.14 8.21 13.57
N LEU A 266 24.40 8.24 12.46
CA LEU A 266 22.96 7.99 12.47
C LEU A 266 22.65 6.58 12.97
N SER A 267 23.37 5.58 12.48
CA SER A 267 23.23 4.18 12.92
C SER A 267 23.52 4.03 14.42
N HIS A 268 24.55 4.70 14.92
CA HIS A 268 24.87 4.70 16.35
C HIS A 268 23.78 5.40 17.18
N GLN A 269 23.25 6.53 16.72
CA GLN A 269 22.20 7.27 17.44
C GLN A 269 20.86 6.55 17.46
N VAL A 270 20.51 5.82 16.39
CA VAL A 270 19.29 5.00 16.37
C VAL A 270 19.47 3.65 17.07
N GLY A 271 20.71 3.17 17.18
CA GLY A 271 21.03 1.88 17.79
C GLY A 271 20.90 0.67 16.83
N GLU A 272 20.87 0.91 15.52
CA GLU A 272 20.68 -0.13 14.50
C GLU A 272 21.51 0.15 13.24
N ASN A 273 21.90 -0.90 12.52
CA ASN A 273 22.51 -0.73 11.20
C ASN A 273 21.45 -0.29 10.18
N LEU A 274 21.62 0.91 9.62
CA LEU A 274 20.70 1.50 8.66
C LEU A 274 20.98 1.09 7.19
N ALA A 275 22.19 0.61 6.88
CA ALA A 275 22.61 0.30 5.52
C ALA A 275 21.81 -0.87 4.91
N GLY A 276 21.48 -0.78 3.62
CA GLY A 276 20.84 -1.85 2.87
C GLY A 276 19.39 -2.17 3.25
N ARG A 277 18.74 -1.34 4.08
CA ARG A 277 17.32 -1.46 4.45
C ARG A 277 16.40 -0.83 3.40
N THR A 278 16.38 -1.45 2.22
CA THR A 278 15.66 -0.95 1.04
C THR A 278 14.14 -0.86 1.24
N GLY A 279 13.48 0.13 0.62
CA GLY A 279 12.00 0.24 0.64
C GLY A 279 11.47 1.58 1.12
N GLY A 280 12.33 2.58 1.35
CA GLY A 280 11.94 3.95 1.70
C GLY A 280 11.60 4.15 3.18
N ALA A 281 11.08 3.12 3.86
CA ALA A 281 10.61 3.22 5.24
C ALA A 281 11.67 3.73 6.23
N VAL A 282 12.86 3.15 6.14
CA VAL A 282 13.98 3.51 7.03
C VAL A 282 14.46 4.93 6.76
N SER A 283 14.48 5.39 5.51
CA SER A 283 14.86 6.78 5.21
C SER A 283 13.81 7.79 5.67
N LEU A 284 12.52 7.45 5.54
CA LEU A 284 11.47 8.26 6.12
C LEU A 284 11.64 8.36 7.64
N ALA A 285 11.83 7.23 8.32
CA ALA A 285 12.01 7.20 9.76
C ALA A 285 13.24 8.00 10.24
N VAL A 286 14.38 7.86 9.56
CA VAL A 286 15.60 8.65 9.86
C VAL A 286 15.35 10.13 9.61
N GLY A 287 14.77 10.51 8.47
CA GLY A 287 14.48 11.90 8.15
C GLY A 287 13.50 12.55 9.13
N MET A 288 12.44 11.83 9.51
CA MET A 288 11.51 12.26 10.56
C MET A 288 12.22 12.44 11.90
N ALA A 289 13.06 11.48 12.30
CA ALA A 289 13.79 11.54 13.56
C ALA A 289 14.79 12.70 13.59
N GLN A 290 15.46 13.02 12.47
CA GLN A 290 16.31 14.21 12.35
C GLN A 290 15.53 15.51 12.52
N VAL A 291 14.33 15.60 11.91
CA VAL A 291 13.45 16.76 12.09
C VAL A 291 13.03 16.89 13.56
N PHE A 292 12.62 15.80 14.21
CA PHE A 292 12.17 15.86 15.60
C PHE A 292 13.30 16.16 16.59
N THR A 293 14.48 15.61 16.39
CA THR A 293 15.64 15.87 17.27
C THR A 293 16.20 17.28 17.12
N ALA A 294 16.00 17.92 15.98
CA ALA A 294 16.33 19.33 15.78
C ALA A 294 15.40 20.30 16.52
N LEU A 295 14.26 19.83 17.05
CA LEU A 295 13.37 20.65 17.88
C LEU A 295 13.99 20.90 19.28
N PRO A 296 13.73 22.08 19.89
CA PRO A 296 14.26 22.41 21.20
C PRO A 296 13.91 21.36 22.27
N GLY A 297 14.93 20.80 22.93
CA GLY A 297 14.77 19.83 24.03
C GLY A 297 14.61 18.36 23.60
N MET A 298 14.60 18.05 22.29
CA MET A 298 14.32 16.69 21.78
C MET A 298 15.55 15.92 21.26
N GLY A 299 16.74 16.51 21.32
CA GLY A 299 17.96 15.93 20.70
C GLY A 299 18.40 14.56 21.22
N HIS A 300 17.98 14.15 22.42
CA HIS A 300 18.39 12.89 23.05
C HIS A 300 17.44 11.71 22.74
N LEU A 301 16.39 11.94 21.94
CA LEU A 301 15.33 10.96 21.67
C LEU A 301 15.40 10.36 20.26
N MET A 302 16.56 10.42 19.60
CA MET A 302 16.72 9.97 18.20
C MET A 302 16.28 8.52 17.99
N ASP A 303 16.72 7.62 18.87
CA ASP A 303 16.33 6.21 18.88
C ASP A 303 14.81 6.04 19.05
N TYR A 304 14.20 6.73 20.02
CA TYR A 304 12.76 6.69 20.22
C TYR A 304 11.97 7.22 19.01
N TRP A 305 12.38 8.34 18.42
CA TRP A 305 11.72 8.92 17.26
C TRP A 305 11.83 8.03 16.03
N TYR A 306 13.00 7.43 15.80
CA TYR A 306 13.22 6.47 14.72
C TYR A 306 12.28 5.26 14.86
N HIS A 307 12.30 4.59 16.01
CA HIS A 307 11.46 3.40 16.24
C HIS A 307 9.96 3.72 16.26
N PHE A 308 9.60 4.91 16.74
CA PHE A 308 8.24 5.42 16.64
C PHE A 308 7.81 5.60 15.18
N ALA A 309 8.66 6.18 14.33
CA ALA A 309 8.36 6.37 12.91
C ALA A 309 8.26 5.03 12.16
N ILE A 310 9.18 4.09 12.42
CA ILE A 310 9.12 2.71 11.89
C ILE A 310 7.81 2.02 12.30
N MET A 311 7.43 2.11 13.58
CA MET A 311 6.16 1.56 14.06
C MET A 311 4.96 2.20 13.35
N PHE A 312 4.93 3.54 13.27
CA PHE A 312 3.86 4.28 12.61
C PHE A 312 3.67 3.84 11.16
N GLU A 313 4.76 3.73 10.40
CA GLU A 313 4.71 3.32 9.00
C GLU A 313 4.33 1.85 8.86
N ALA A 314 4.92 0.95 9.65
CA ALA A 314 4.59 -0.46 9.60
C ALA A 314 3.13 -0.72 9.99
N LEU A 315 2.57 0.05 10.94
CA LEU A 315 1.15 0.02 11.26
C LEU A 315 0.28 0.42 10.08
N PHE A 316 0.68 1.45 9.33
CA PHE A 316 -0.02 1.81 8.09
C PHE A 316 -0.02 0.65 7.10
N ILE A 317 1.14 0.04 6.87
CA ILE A 317 1.27 -1.05 5.91
C ILE A 317 0.49 -2.30 6.36
N LEU A 318 0.60 -2.70 7.62
CA LEU A 318 -0.05 -3.91 8.11
C LEU A 318 -1.59 -3.79 8.11
N THR A 319 -2.16 -2.59 8.31
CA THR A 319 -3.61 -2.36 8.14
C THR A 319 -4.07 -2.59 6.71
N THR A 320 -3.23 -2.22 5.73
CA THR A 320 -3.47 -2.51 4.31
C THR A 320 -3.32 -4.00 4.02
N ILE A 321 -2.36 -4.69 4.65
CA ILE A 321 -2.22 -6.14 4.53
C ILE A 321 -3.46 -6.86 5.06
N ASP A 322 -4.00 -6.43 6.22
CA ASP A 322 -5.21 -7.01 6.82
C ASP A 322 -6.42 -6.87 5.89
N THR A 323 -6.67 -5.63 5.45
CA THR A 323 -7.81 -5.31 4.59
C THR A 323 -7.67 -5.98 3.22
N GLY A 324 -6.49 -5.89 2.61
CA GLY A 324 -6.23 -6.45 1.29
C GLY A 324 -6.30 -7.98 1.27
N THR A 325 -5.70 -8.66 2.26
CA THR A 325 -5.78 -10.14 2.36
C THR A 325 -7.23 -10.58 2.53
N ARG A 326 -8.02 -9.85 3.33
CA ARG A 326 -9.45 -10.14 3.49
C ARG A 326 -10.27 -9.90 2.23
N VAL A 327 -10.06 -8.80 1.51
CA VAL A 327 -10.76 -8.54 0.25
C VAL A 327 -10.41 -9.60 -0.79
N ALA A 328 -9.13 -9.97 -0.88
CA ALA A 328 -8.67 -11.00 -1.80
C ALA A 328 -9.25 -12.39 -1.45
N ARG A 329 -9.37 -12.72 -0.16
CA ARG A 329 -10.10 -13.90 0.30
C ARG A 329 -11.53 -13.91 -0.23
N PHE A 330 -12.27 -12.79 -0.07
CA PHE A 330 -13.65 -12.70 -0.56
C PHE A 330 -13.73 -12.89 -2.07
N MET A 331 -12.77 -12.36 -2.82
CA MET A 331 -12.72 -12.56 -4.28
C MET A 331 -12.46 -13.99 -4.69
N ILE A 332 -11.56 -14.69 -3.99
CA ILE A 332 -11.33 -16.12 -4.24
C ILE A 332 -12.58 -16.92 -3.90
N GLN A 333 -13.27 -16.59 -2.80
CA GLN A 333 -14.54 -17.22 -2.42
C GLN A 333 -15.64 -16.99 -3.45
N GLU A 334 -15.80 -15.77 -3.94
CA GLU A 334 -16.76 -15.43 -4.98
C GLU A 334 -16.45 -16.17 -6.30
N PHE A 335 -15.18 -16.22 -6.70
CA PHE A 335 -14.77 -16.95 -7.91
C PHE A 335 -14.98 -18.46 -7.77
N GLY A 336 -14.57 -19.05 -6.64
CA GLY A 336 -14.77 -20.47 -6.36
C GLY A 336 -16.25 -20.84 -6.19
N GLY A 337 -17.08 -19.89 -5.73
CA GLY A 337 -18.54 -20.01 -5.64
C GLY A 337 -19.24 -20.34 -6.96
N ARG A 338 -18.61 -19.99 -8.09
CA ARG A 338 -19.08 -20.35 -9.44
C ARG A 338 -18.99 -21.84 -9.72
N PHE A 339 -18.04 -22.53 -9.09
CA PHE A 339 -17.84 -23.98 -9.24
C PHE A 339 -18.44 -24.77 -8.08
N TYR A 340 -18.43 -24.22 -6.86
CA TYR A 340 -18.99 -24.84 -5.66
C TYR A 340 -19.72 -23.80 -4.80
N LYS A 341 -21.06 -23.81 -4.86
CA LYS A 341 -21.92 -22.79 -4.22
C LYS A 341 -21.62 -22.51 -2.74
N PRO A 342 -21.34 -23.51 -1.88
CA PRO A 342 -20.99 -23.26 -0.49
C PRO A 342 -19.70 -22.45 -0.28
N PHE A 343 -18.83 -22.36 -1.30
CA PHE A 343 -17.58 -21.59 -1.27
C PHE A 343 -17.81 -20.07 -1.33
N GLU A 344 -18.94 -19.64 -1.88
CA GLU A 344 -19.36 -18.23 -1.98
C GLU A 344 -19.72 -17.63 -0.62
N ARG A 345 -20.06 -18.48 0.36
CA ARG A 345 -20.49 -18.07 1.69
C ARG A 345 -19.33 -17.54 2.53
N VAL A 346 -19.41 -16.28 2.94
CA VAL A 346 -18.35 -15.59 3.69
C VAL A 346 -18.11 -16.15 5.10
N ASP A 347 -19.13 -16.77 5.69
CA ASP A 347 -19.17 -17.39 7.02
C ASP A 347 -18.79 -18.87 7.02
N HIS A 348 -18.64 -19.49 5.83
CA HIS A 348 -18.25 -20.88 5.72
C HIS A 348 -16.74 -21.05 5.97
N LEU A 349 -16.41 -21.51 7.19
CA LEU A 349 -15.04 -21.58 7.70
C LEU A 349 -14.07 -22.37 6.81
N PRO A 350 -14.39 -23.56 6.25
CA PRO A 350 -13.48 -24.26 5.36
C PRO A 350 -13.12 -23.45 4.10
N SER A 351 -14.09 -22.78 3.48
CA SER A 351 -13.81 -21.93 2.32
C SER A 351 -13.02 -20.69 2.70
N ALA A 352 -13.28 -20.11 3.87
CA ALA A 352 -12.50 -18.99 4.37
C ALA A 352 -11.04 -19.41 4.61
N ILE A 353 -10.79 -20.57 5.24
CA ILE A 353 -9.44 -21.11 5.47
C ILE A 353 -8.71 -21.35 4.16
N ILE A 354 -9.34 -22.07 3.21
CA ILE A 354 -8.72 -22.40 1.92
C ILE A 354 -8.40 -21.13 1.13
N ALA A 355 -9.37 -20.22 0.99
CA ALA A 355 -9.17 -18.97 0.26
C ALA A 355 -8.08 -18.10 0.91
N SER A 356 -8.06 -18.02 2.26
CA SER A 356 -7.03 -17.27 3.01
C SER A 356 -5.65 -17.88 2.84
N ALA A 357 -5.53 -19.21 2.85
CA ALA A 357 -4.27 -19.91 2.66
C ALA A 357 -3.74 -19.67 1.23
N LEU A 358 -4.60 -19.84 0.22
CA LEU A 358 -4.24 -19.60 -1.19
C LEU A 358 -3.72 -18.19 -1.41
N ILE A 359 -4.45 -17.17 -0.93
CA ILE A 359 -4.00 -15.79 -1.12
C ILE A 359 -2.73 -15.48 -0.34
N SER A 360 -2.63 -15.96 0.91
CA SER A 360 -1.46 -15.71 1.75
C SER A 360 -0.20 -16.31 1.13
N VAL A 361 -0.27 -17.57 0.68
CA VAL A 361 0.84 -18.21 -0.04
C VAL A 361 1.18 -17.45 -1.33
N ALA A 362 0.18 -16.98 -2.08
CA ALA A 362 0.40 -16.28 -3.34
C ALA A 362 1.20 -14.98 -3.16
N TRP A 363 0.80 -14.09 -2.25
CA TRP A 363 1.57 -12.86 -2.03
C TRP A 363 2.87 -13.13 -1.25
N GLY A 364 2.87 -14.12 -0.34
CA GLY A 364 4.06 -14.54 0.41
C GLY A 364 5.19 -15.05 -0.47
N TYR A 365 4.87 -15.78 -1.54
CA TYR A 365 5.85 -16.20 -2.55
C TYR A 365 6.59 -14.99 -3.14
N PHE A 366 5.87 -13.91 -3.47
CA PHE A 366 6.48 -12.69 -4.00
C PHE A 366 7.29 -11.91 -2.96
N VAL A 367 6.93 -11.97 -1.67
CA VAL A 367 7.76 -11.36 -0.61
C VAL A 367 9.06 -12.15 -0.41
N LEU A 368 9.00 -13.48 -0.47
CA LEU A 368 10.18 -14.34 -0.28
C LEU A 368 11.16 -14.31 -1.45
N THR A 369 10.64 -14.20 -2.68
CA THR A 369 11.47 -14.24 -3.90
C THR A 369 11.76 -12.86 -4.47
N GLY A 370 10.89 -11.88 -4.20
CA GLY A 370 10.91 -10.53 -4.76
C GLY A 370 11.96 -9.59 -4.18
N SER A 371 12.17 -8.49 -4.92
CA SER A 371 12.95 -7.33 -4.48
C SER A 371 12.13 -6.06 -4.66
N ILE A 372 12.53 -4.97 -4.00
CA ILE A 372 11.87 -3.66 -4.18
C ILE A 372 11.94 -3.23 -5.65
N SER A 373 13.06 -3.49 -6.32
CA SER A 373 13.26 -3.17 -7.74
C SER A 373 12.35 -3.92 -8.71
N THR A 374 11.79 -5.07 -8.31
CA THR A 374 10.93 -5.89 -9.17
C THR A 374 9.45 -5.78 -8.79
N ILE A 375 9.14 -5.91 -7.51
CA ILE A 375 7.76 -5.92 -7.01
C ILE A 375 7.15 -4.53 -7.00
N TRP A 376 7.93 -3.48 -6.68
CA TRP A 376 7.37 -2.13 -6.55
C TRP A 376 6.82 -1.56 -7.88
N PRO A 377 7.55 -1.66 -9.02
CA PRO A 377 7.00 -1.26 -10.32
C PRO A 377 5.78 -2.10 -10.75
N MET A 378 5.76 -3.40 -10.45
CA MET A 378 4.58 -4.23 -10.71
C MET A 378 3.39 -3.78 -9.87
N PHE A 379 3.62 -3.47 -8.59
CA PHE A 379 2.60 -2.93 -7.70
C PHE A 379 2.04 -1.61 -8.22
N GLY A 380 2.89 -0.67 -8.63
CA GLY A 380 2.39 0.58 -9.18
C GLY A 380 1.64 0.38 -10.50
N THR A 381 2.13 -0.50 -11.39
CA THR A 381 1.41 -0.88 -12.61
C THR A 381 0.02 -1.42 -12.29
N ALA A 382 -0.04 -2.36 -11.34
CA ALA A 382 -1.26 -2.99 -10.85
C ALA A 382 -2.24 -1.93 -10.29
N ASN A 383 -1.75 -1.07 -9.42
CA ASN A 383 -2.53 -0.01 -8.80
C ASN A 383 -3.07 1.01 -9.84
N GLN A 384 -2.28 1.37 -10.84
CA GLN A 384 -2.72 2.31 -11.87
C GLN A 384 -3.69 1.70 -12.88
N VAL A 385 -3.53 0.41 -13.23
CA VAL A 385 -4.55 -0.31 -14.01
C VAL A 385 -5.88 -0.28 -13.27
N LEU A 386 -5.87 -0.54 -11.96
CA LEU A 386 -7.07 -0.48 -11.14
C LEU A 386 -7.71 0.92 -11.08
N ALA A 387 -6.88 1.96 -10.97
CA ALA A 387 -7.34 3.34 -11.04
C ALA A 387 -7.98 3.64 -12.41
N GLY A 388 -7.36 3.16 -13.49
CA GLY A 388 -7.89 3.25 -14.83
C GLY A 388 -9.25 2.55 -14.96
N ILE A 389 -9.42 1.34 -14.39
CA ILE A 389 -10.72 0.64 -14.35
C ILE A 389 -11.77 1.48 -13.62
N ALA A 390 -11.43 2.06 -12.46
CA ALA A 390 -12.35 2.89 -11.70
C ALA A 390 -12.79 4.14 -12.48
N LEU A 391 -11.84 4.83 -13.14
CA LEU A 391 -12.15 5.96 -14.02
C LEU A 391 -12.97 5.55 -15.24
N CYS A 392 -12.76 4.33 -15.74
CA CYS A 392 -13.52 3.75 -16.83
C CYS A 392 -14.98 3.55 -16.43
N VAL A 393 -15.22 2.90 -15.28
CA VAL A 393 -16.55 2.76 -14.67
C VAL A 393 -17.20 4.13 -14.44
N GLY A 394 -16.46 5.10 -13.89
CA GLY A 394 -16.94 6.46 -13.68
C GLY A 394 -17.35 7.16 -14.98
N THR A 395 -16.57 6.97 -16.06
CA THR A 395 -16.89 7.50 -17.39
C THR A 395 -18.19 6.89 -17.93
N THR A 396 -18.33 5.56 -17.83
CA THR A 396 -19.55 4.87 -18.25
C THR A 396 -20.77 5.35 -17.49
N TYR A 397 -20.63 5.50 -16.17
CA TYR A 397 -21.70 5.99 -15.30
C TYR A 397 -22.15 7.41 -15.67
N ILE A 398 -21.22 8.35 -15.92
CA ILE A 398 -21.54 9.72 -16.37
C ILE A 398 -22.28 9.72 -17.72
N ILE A 399 -21.86 8.86 -18.65
CA ILE A 399 -22.50 8.74 -19.97
C ILE A 399 -23.93 8.21 -19.82
N ARG A 400 -24.13 7.16 -19.01
CA ARG A 400 -25.45 6.55 -18.75
C ARG A 400 -26.41 7.49 -18.04
N LEU A 401 -25.92 8.37 -17.18
CA LEU A 401 -26.72 9.45 -16.56
C LEU A 401 -27.22 10.52 -17.55
N GLY A 402 -26.97 10.37 -18.86
CA GLY A 402 -27.29 11.39 -19.88
C GLY A 402 -26.41 12.63 -19.78
N ARG A 403 -25.33 12.58 -18.98
CA ARG A 403 -24.44 13.70 -18.65
C ARG A 403 -23.13 13.63 -19.45
N ALA A 404 -23.17 13.09 -20.66
CA ALA A 404 -22.00 12.85 -21.52
C ALA A 404 -21.08 14.07 -21.71
N LYS A 405 -21.60 15.31 -21.65
CA LYS A 405 -20.79 16.53 -21.69
C LYS A 405 -19.75 16.65 -20.55
N TYR A 406 -19.92 15.90 -19.47
CA TYR A 406 -18.98 15.84 -18.34
C TYR A 406 -18.07 14.60 -18.37
N ALA A 407 -18.23 13.69 -19.33
CA ALA A 407 -17.47 12.44 -19.39
C ALA A 407 -15.95 12.66 -19.51
N TRP A 408 -15.52 13.80 -20.06
CA TRP A 408 -14.11 14.17 -20.18
C TRP A 408 -13.40 14.26 -18.82
N VAL A 409 -14.12 14.55 -17.73
CA VAL A 409 -13.56 14.70 -16.38
C VAL A 409 -12.91 13.41 -15.89
N THR A 410 -13.45 12.25 -16.28
CA THR A 410 -12.89 10.93 -15.94
C THR A 410 -12.14 10.32 -17.11
N MET A 411 -12.58 10.56 -18.35
CA MET A 411 -11.99 9.97 -19.56
C MET A 411 -10.58 10.49 -19.85
N VAL A 412 -10.30 11.79 -19.65
CA VAL A 412 -8.95 12.35 -19.90
C VAL A 412 -7.92 11.81 -18.91
N PRO A 413 -8.17 11.85 -17.57
CA PRO A 413 -7.28 11.19 -16.63
C PRO A 413 -7.13 9.70 -16.89
N MET A 414 -8.19 9.01 -17.29
CA MET A 414 -8.13 7.58 -17.63
C MET A 414 -7.19 7.33 -18.80
N ALA A 415 -7.35 8.06 -19.91
CA ALA A 415 -6.51 7.89 -21.09
C ALA A 415 -5.04 8.16 -20.77
N PHE A 416 -4.77 9.21 -19.99
CA PHE A 416 -3.42 9.56 -19.55
C PHE A 416 -2.80 8.44 -18.68
N VAL A 417 -3.49 8.05 -17.59
CA VAL A 417 -3.00 7.03 -16.66
C VAL A 417 -2.83 5.68 -17.34
N MET A 418 -3.78 5.26 -18.18
CA MET A 418 -3.66 4.00 -18.91
C MET A 418 -2.49 4.03 -19.91
N ALA A 419 -2.31 5.12 -20.66
CA ALA A 419 -1.19 5.25 -21.59
C ALA A 419 0.16 5.20 -20.88
N THR A 420 0.35 6.02 -19.84
CA THR A 420 1.61 6.04 -19.08
C THR A 420 1.87 4.70 -18.41
N THR A 421 0.85 4.06 -17.87
CA THR A 421 0.96 2.75 -17.19
C THR A 421 1.33 1.64 -18.16
N LEU A 422 0.67 1.55 -19.32
CA LEU A 422 0.99 0.55 -20.33
C LEU A 422 2.40 0.75 -20.90
N SER A 423 2.82 2.00 -21.13
CA SER A 423 4.18 2.31 -21.57
C SER A 423 5.22 1.94 -20.51
N ALA A 424 5.02 2.31 -19.25
CA ALA A 424 5.95 1.97 -18.17
C ALA A 424 5.98 0.45 -17.90
N ALA A 425 4.85 -0.24 -17.97
CA ALA A 425 4.77 -1.69 -17.83
C ALA A 425 5.56 -2.41 -18.94
N TRP A 426 5.44 -1.93 -20.18
CA TRP A 426 6.22 -2.44 -21.31
C TRP A 426 7.73 -2.23 -21.10
N MET A 427 8.14 -1.02 -20.73
CA MET A 427 9.55 -0.73 -20.44
C MET A 427 10.07 -1.59 -19.28
N ASN A 428 9.27 -1.82 -18.25
CA ASN A 428 9.66 -2.67 -17.13
C ASN A 428 9.84 -4.14 -17.57
N ILE A 429 9.05 -4.64 -18.53
CA ILE A 429 9.29 -5.95 -19.14
C ILE A 429 10.64 -5.97 -19.86
N VAL A 430 10.90 -4.99 -20.73
CA VAL A 430 12.08 -4.99 -21.62
C VAL A 430 13.37 -4.65 -20.88
N ASP A 431 13.34 -3.67 -19.98
CA ASP A 431 14.54 -3.09 -19.36
C ASP A 431 14.88 -3.74 -18.01
N ASN A 432 13.90 -4.34 -17.33
CA ASN A 432 14.09 -4.92 -15.99
C ASN A 432 13.94 -6.45 -16.02
N PHE A 433 12.80 -6.97 -16.47
CA PHE A 433 12.52 -8.41 -16.33
C PHE A 433 13.18 -9.28 -17.40
N LEU A 434 13.24 -8.83 -18.65
CA LEU A 434 13.87 -9.61 -19.71
C LEU A 434 15.39 -9.80 -19.45
N PRO A 435 16.17 -8.79 -19.03
CA PRO A 435 17.57 -8.98 -18.65
C PRO A 435 17.77 -9.92 -17.46
N MET A 436 16.79 -10.04 -16.55
CA MET A 436 16.86 -11.01 -15.45
C MET A 436 16.86 -12.46 -15.94
N THR A 437 16.34 -12.75 -17.15
CA THR A 437 16.40 -14.09 -17.73
C THR A 437 17.81 -14.56 -18.05
N GLN A 438 18.76 -13.63 -18.14
CA GLN A 438 20.17 -13.92 -18.41
C GLN A 438 21.00 -14.09 -17.13
N LYS A 439 20.42 -13.80 -15.95
CA LYS A 439 21.12 -13.92 -14.66
C LYS A 439 20.84 -15.29 -14.04
N GLU A 440 21.91 -15.99 -13.65
CA GLU A 440 21.79 -17.27 -12.95
C GLU A 440 20.92 -17.14 -11.69
N GLY A 441 20.01 -18.10 -11.50
CA GLY A 441 19.09 -18.14 -10.36
C GLY A 441 17.85 -17.23 -10.45
N MET A 442 17.78 -16.28 -11.38
CA MET A 442 16.63 -15.35 -11.52
C MET A 442 15.67 -15.70 -12.65
N VAL A 443 15.99 -16.70 -13.49
CA VAL A 443 15.24 -17.05 -14.70
C VAL A 443 13.77 -17.31 -14.42
N HIS A 444 13.46 -18.14 -13.42
CA HIS A 444 12.08 -18.47 -13.07
C HIS A 444 11.28 -17.23 -12.65
N GLN A 445 11.86 -16.42 -11.77
CA GLN A 445 11.23 -15.19 -11.28
C GLN A 445 11.02 -14.17 -12.41
N ALA A 446 11.98 -14.05 -13.33
CA ALA A 446 11.86 -13.19 -14.50
C ALA A 446 10.62 -13.54 -15.32
N TYR A 447 10.42 -14.83 -15.64
CA TYR A 447 9.23 -15.26 -16.38
C TYR A 447 7.93 -15.06 -15.61
N VAL A 448 7.92 -15.27 -14.29
CA VAL A 448 6.74 -15.00 -13.46
C VAL A 448 6.39 -13.50 -13.51
N ASN A 449 7.37 -12.61 -13.34
CA ASN A 449 7.15 -11.16 -13.39
C ASN A 449 6.66 -10.68 -14.76
N ILE A 450 7.23 -11.22 -15.84
CA ILE A 450 6.79 -10.93 -17.22
C ILE A 450 5.36 -11.39 -17.41
N ALA A 451 5.03 -12.65 -17.06
CA ALA A 451 3.70 -13.21 -17.23
C ALA A 451 2.63 -12.39 -16.49
N PHE A 452 2.89 -12.05 -15.22
CA PHE A 452 1.97 -11.22 -14.43
C PHE A 452 1.77 -9.83 -15.04
N THR A 453 2.85 -9.20 -15.49
CA THR A 453 2.78 -7.86 -16.09
C THR A 453 2.01 -7.88 -17.41
N VAL A 454 2.25 -8.89 -18.27
CA VAL A 454 1.51 -9.08 -19.53
C VAL A 454 0.02 -9.30 -19.25
N VAL A 455 -0.34 -10.15 -18.27
CA VAL A 455 -1.74 -10.37 -17.90
C VAL A 455 -2.42 -9.06 -17.49
N MET A 456 -1.77 -8.24 -16.66
CA MET A 456 -2.32 -6.93 -16.25
C MET A 456 -2.49 -5.97 -17.44
N MET A 457 -1.51 -5.91 -18.34
CA MET A 457 -1.60 -5.10 -19.56
C MET A 457 -2.74 -5.55 -20.47
N LEU A 458 -2.89 -6.86 -20.69
CA LEU A 458 -4.00 -7.41 -21.47
C LEU A 458 -5.34 -7.09 -20.83
N CYS A 459 -5.46 -7.22 -19.50
CA CYS A 459 -6.68 -6.86 -18.79
C CYS A 459 -7.04 -5.38 -19.01
N ALA A 460 -6.07 -4.47 -18.90
CA ALA A 460 -6.27 -3.05 -19.14
C ALA A 460 -6.73 -2.78 -20.58
N ILE A 461 -6.07 -3.37 -21.58
CA ILE A 461 -6.42 -3.20 -23.00
C ILE A 461 -7.83 -3.71 -23.29
N ILE A 462 -8.19 -4.90 -22.79
CA ILE A 462 -9.52 -5.48 -23.01
C ILE A 462 -10.60 -4.58 -22.40
N ILE A 463 -10.40 -4.10 -21.17
CA ILE A 463 -11.36 -3.21 -20.49
C ILE A 463 -11.53 -1.89 -21.26
N ILE A 464 -10.44 -1.30 -21.76
CA ILE A 464 -10.50 -0.07 -22.56
C ILE A 464 -11.32 -0.30 -23.84
N ILE A 465 -11.01 -1.35 -24.60
CA ILE A 465 -11.69 -1.66 -25.86
C ILE A 465 -13.19 -1.90 -25.63
N ASP A 466 -13.52 -2.72 -24.63
CA ASP A 466 -14.90 -3.05 -24.32
C ASP A 466 -15.69 -1.84 -23.80
N SER A 467 -15.06 -0.99 -22.99
CA SER A 467 -15.70 0.22 -22.49
C SER A 467 -15.95 1.25 -23.59
N ILE A 468 -14.99 1.45 -24.51
CA ILE A 468 -15.20 2.30 -25.70
C ILE A 468 -16.38 1.79 -26.53
N ARG A 469 -16.48 0.48 -26.74
CA ARG A 469 -17.61 -0.14 -27.43
C ARG A 469 -18.93 0.20 -26.74
N VAL A 470 -18.99 0.08 -25.41
CA VAL A 470 -20.17 0.42 -24.60
C VAL A 470 -20.50 1.91 -24.74
N TRP A 471 -19.52 2.80 -24.62
CA TRP A 471 -19.75 4.25 -24.74
C TRP A 471 -20.30 4.65 -26.10
N ILE A 472 -19.73 4.10 -27.19
CA ILE A 472 -20.24 4.34 -28.55
C ILE A 472 -21.67 3.82 -28.67
N LYS A 473 -21.95 2.62 -28.15
CA LYS A 473 -23.30 2.06 -28.15
C LYS A 473 -24.29 2.97 -27.44
N THR A 474 -23.97 3.40 -26.22
CA THR A 474 -24.86 4.21 -25.39
C THR A 474 -25.08 5.62 -25.95
N LEU A 475 -24.02 6.26 -26.48
CA LEU A 475 -24.11 7.63 -27.01
C LEU A 475 -24.88 7.72 -28.33
N TYR A 476 -24.73 6.72 -29.21
CA TYR A 476 -25.26 6.78 -30.57
C TYR A 476 -26.53 5.94 -30.77
N PHE A 477 -26.72 4.85 -30.02
CA PHE A 477 -27.78 3.88 -30.27
C PHE A 477 -28.82 3.76 -29.14
N GLU A 478 -28.49 4.16 -27.91
CA GLU A 478 -29.36 4.00 -26.73
C GLU A 478 -29.69 5.33 -26.03
N LYS A 479 -29.66 6.45 -26.76
CA LYS A 479 -29.98 7.79 -26.22
C LYS A 479 -31.27 7.74 -25.38
N GLY A 480 -31.12 7.90 -24.07
CA GLY A 480 -32.24 8.08 -23.13
C GLY A 480 -32.65 6.86 -22.30
N GLN A 481 -31.91 5.75 -22.32
CA GLN A 481 -32.14 4.67 -21.34
C GLN A 481 -31.47 5.01 -20.00
N ALA A 482 -32.27 5.00 -18.91
CA ALA A 482 -31.79 5.20 -17.55
C ALA A 482 -30.78 4.10 -17.14
N PRO A 483 -29.93 4.34 -16.12
CA PRO A 483 -29.00 3.33 -15.63
C PRO A 483 -29.74 2.02 -15.27
N LEU A 484 -29.13 0.87 -15.57
CA LEU A 484 -29.59 -0.46 -15.18
C LEU A 484 -29.45 -0.63 -13.67
N GLY A 485 -30.35 0.00 -12.91
CA GLY A 485 -30.35 0.01 -11.45
C GLY A 485 -31.29 1.04 -10.82
N ASP A 486 -31.70 2.08 -11.55
CA ASP A 486 -32.57 3.15 -11.01
C ASP A 486 -34.08 2.85 -11.11
N GLU A 487 -34.51 1.76 -11.74
CA GLU A 487 -35.95 1.42 -11.81
C GLU A 487 -36.55 1.04 -10.44
N GLU A 488 -35.74 0.64 -9.45
CA GLU A 488 -36.21 0.34 -8.09
C GLU A 488 -36.00 1.48 -7.08
N ALA A 489 -35.10 2.45 -7.33
CA ALA A 489 -34.79 3.51 -6.36
C ALA A 489 -35.71 4.74 -6.43
N VAL A 490 -36.57 4.84 -7.45
CA VAL A 490 -37.54 5.95 -7.62
C VAL A 490 -38.94 5.59 -7.07
N ARG A 491 -39.05 4.44 -6.39
CA ARG A 491 -40.27 4.03 -5.66
C ARG A 491 -39.90 3.63 -4.24
N ASP A 492 -39.58 4.61 -3.39
CA ASP A 492 -39.94 4.66 -1.97
C ASP A 492 -39.60 6.02 -1.35
#